data_AF-A0A956JQH9-F1
#
_entry.id   AF-A0A956JQH9-F1
#
_cell.length_a   1.000
_cell.length_b   1.000
_cell.length_c   1.000
_cell.angle_alpha   90.00
_cell.angle_beta   90.00
_cell.angle_gamma   90.00
#
_symmetry.space_group_name_H-M   'P 1'
#
loop_
_entity.id
_entity.type
_entity.pdbx_description
1 polymer ?
#
loop_
_entity_poly.entity_id
_entity_poly.type
_entity_poly.pdbx_seq_one_letter_code
_entity_poly.pdbx_strand_id
1 'polypeptide(L)'
;MNHDQKIEVLREQGVEIPSASSIEIGDDVVLENIQGPGTVLHAGSKLYGAQTMVMPGAKIGWESPVTVHDCALGRGVELAGGFHSGAVYLEKASMGSGAQVRAGTLLEEQANGAHTVGLKQTILLPFVTLGSLINFCDVLMSGGTSREDHSEVGSSFIHFNFTPFGKRGDKATASLIGDVPRGAFLRERRIFLGGQAGLVGPVSIGYGTVLAAGAVYRRDHGPDELVVGEELKPFSKPFTTASYRRVRDKVDRNLRYVGNVAALYHWYQKVRLPLASGDKALSALYGRAVALLEGALGERIKRLGQLASYMEASIATLEAEGGSKTQREIEEQRAFAARWPAMKDFLSAYAERDGSSHADYAPFAEAASKLSLADGYIEAIQSGLSDDAAAQGSRWLQSIVDETLTGAWA
;
A
#
# COMPACT_ATOMS: atom_id res chain seq x y z
N MET A 1 24.84 3.20 -25.63
CA MET A 1 24.07 3.46 -26.88
C MET A 1 23.73 4.94 -26.92
N ASN A 2 23.81 5.59 -28.07
CA ASN A 2 23.29 6.97 -28.21
C ASN A 2 21.75 6.96 -28.24
N HIS A 3 21.13 8.14 -28.24
CA HIS A 3 19.66 8.28 -28.22
C HIS A 3 18.97 7.51 -29.34
N ASP A 4 19.38 7.75 -30.59
CA ASP A 4 18.75 7.15 -31.78
C ASP A 4 18.85 5.62 -31.76
N GLN A 5 19.98 5.06 -31.30
CA GLN A 5 20.16 3.62 -31.12
C GLN A 5 19.20 3.03 -30.09
N LYS A 6 18.96 3.73 -28.96
CA LYS A 6 18.00 3.25 -27.94
C LYS A 6 16.58 3.25 -28.49
N ILE A 7 16.19 4.30 -29.20
CA ILE A 7 14.87 4.41 -29.82
C ILE A 7 14.65 3.29 -30.85
N GLU A 8 15.66 2.98 -31.66
CA GLU A 8 15.55 1.91 -32.67
C GLU A 8 15.33 0.55 -32.00
N VAL A 9 16.11 0.21 -30.97
CA VAL A 9 15.93 -1.05 -30.22
C VAL A 9 14.52 -1.16 -29.63
N LEU A 10 13.98 -0.08 -29.06
CA LEU A 10 12.62 -0.08 -28.53
C LEU A 10 11.57 -0.29 -29.63
N ARG A 11 11.76 0.32 -30.80
CA ARG A 11 10.86 0.13 -31.95
C ARG A 11 10.93 -1.29 -32.51
N GLU A 12 12.12 -1.88 -32.59
CA GLU A 12 12.32 -3.28 -32.99
C GLU A 12 11.63 -4.26 -32.03
N GLN A 13 11.56 -3.92 -30.74
CA GLN A 13 10.79 -4.65 -29.72
C GLN A 13 9.27 -4.44 -29.84
N GLY A 14 8.81 -3.52 -30.70
CA GLY A 14 7.41 -3.23 -30.97
C GLY A 14 6.85 -2.00 -30.24
N VAL A 15 7.67 -1.22 -29.54
CA VAL A 15 7.22 -0.01 -28.83
C VAL A 15 6.88 1.08 -29.84
N GLU A 16 5.67 1.63 -29.72
CA GLU A 16 5.23 2.77 -30.53
C GLU A 16 5.77 4.08 -29.95
N ILE A 17 6.54 4.80 -30.76
CA ILE A 17 7.15 6.08 -30.38
C ILE A 17 6.82 7.11 -31.46
N PRO A 18 5.66 7.81 -31.35
CA PRO A 18 5.19 8.75 -32.36
C PRO A 18 6.12 9.95 -32.56
N SER A 19 6.84 10.38 -31.53
CA SER A 19 7.76 11.52 -31.59
C SER A 19 9.09 11.21 -30.89
N ALA A 20 9.98 10.51 -31.59
CA ALA A 20 11.26 10.02 -31.06
C ALA A 20 12.18 11.10 -30.46
N SER A 21 12.18 12.31 -31.04
CA SER A 21 13.00 13.43 -30.55
C SER A 21 12.51 14.03 -29.23
N SER A 22 11.31 13.66 -28.78
CA SER A 22 10.69 14.17 -27.56
C SER A 22 10.74 13.19 -26.38
N ILE A 23 11.28 11.99 -26.60
CA ILE A 23 11.44 10.96 -25.56
C ILE A 23 12.83 11.06 -24.96
N GLU A 24 12.95 10.80 -23.66
CA GLU A 24 14.23 10.66 -22.99
C GLU A 24 14.37 9.28 -22.36
N ILE A 25 15.43 8.56 -22.71
CA ILE A 25 15.74 7.24 -22.14
C ILE A 25 17.11 7.33 -21.45
N GLY A 26 17.12 7.16 -20.12
CA GLY A 26 18.33 7.16 -19.30
C GLY A 26 19.36 6.11 -19.73
N ASP A 27 20.63 6.36 -19.44
CA ASP A 27 21.72 5.41 -19.75
C ASP A 27 21.69 4.15 -18.89
N ASP A 28 21.01 4.23 -17.74
CA ASP A 28 20.83 3.15 -16.79
C ASP A 28 19.64 2.23 -17.13
N VAL A 29 18.73 2.64 -18.04
CA VAL A 29 17.58 1.83 -18.42
C VAL A 29 18.02 0.58 -19.19
N VAL A 30 17.62 -0.58 -18.67
CA VAL A 30 17.79 -1.88 -19.33
C VAL A 30 16.67 -2.06 -20.36
N LEU A 31 16.99 -1.86 -21.65
CA LEU A 31 15.98 -1.81 -22.72
C LEU A 31 15.20 -3.11 -22.88
N GLU A 32 15.79 -4.25 -22.53
CA GLU A 32 15.14 -5.57 -22.56
C GLU A 32 13.96 -5.68 -21.59
N ASN A 33 13.87 -4.79 -20.60
CA ASN A 33 12.76 -4.72 -19.66
C ASN A 33 11.57 -3.91 -20.21
N ILE A 34 11.69 -3.30 -21.39
CA ILE A 34 10.63 -2.49 -22.02
C ILE A 34 10.01 -3.32 -23.15
N GLN A 35 8.85 -3.91 -22.90
CA GLN A 35 8.21 -4.83 -23.85
C GLN A 35 7.28 -4.05 -24.79
N GLY A 36 7.45 -4.25 -26.09
CA GLY A 36 6.82 -3.41 -27.10
C GLY A 36 5.38 -3.71 -27.51
N PRO A 37 4.86 -4.95 -27.56
CA PRO A 37 3.52 -5.19 -28.13
C PRO A 37 2.42 -4.31 -27.50
N GLY A 38 1.89 -3.35 -28.28
CA GLY A 38 0.87 -2.39 -27.85
C GLY A 38 1.33 -1.32 -26.85
N THR A 39 2.63 -1.24 -26.54
CA THR A 39 3.20 -0.23 -25.65
C THR A 39 3.44 1.06 -26.41
N VAL A 40 3.00 2.19 -25.86
CA VAL A 40 3.11 3.52 -26.48
C VAL A 40 3.82 4.50 -25.55
N LEU A 41 4.89 5.13 -26.04
CA LEU A 41 5.56 6.25 -25.37
C LEU A 41 5.18 7.55 -26.07
N HIS A 42 4.29 8.33 -25.44
CA HIS A 42 3.86 9.63 -25.96
C HIS A 42 4.89 10.72 -25.70
N ALA A 43 4.74 11.83 -26.42
CA ALA A 43 5.72 12.92 -26.42
C ALA A 43 6.00 13.49 -25.02
N GLY A 44 7.28 13.71 -24.72
CA GLY A 44 7.72 14.21 -23.41
C GLY A 44 7.85 13.14 -22.32
N SER A 45 7.66 11.86 -22.64
CA SER A 45 7.91 10.76 -21.70
C SER A 45 9.40 10.57 -21.43
N LYS A 46 9.73 10.31 -20.17
CA LYS A 46 11.10 10.08 -19.70
C LYS A 46 11.16 8.79 -18.90
N LEU A 47 12.04 7.87 -19.28
CA LEU A 47 12.29 6.62 -18.56
C LEU A 47 13.71 6.65 -17.99
N TYR A 48 13.85 6.41 -16.69
CA TYR A 48 15.15 6.34 -15.98
C TYR A 48 15.20 5.16 -15.03
N GLY A 49 16.39 4.80 -14.58
CA GLY A 49 16.57 3.82 -13.53
C GLY A 49 16.71 2.40 -14.07
N ALA A 50 17.75 1.71 -13.60
CA ALA A 50 18.05 0.32 -13.98
C ALA A 50 16.96 -0.67 -13.61
N GLN A 51 16.04 -0.27 -12.73
CA GLN A 51 14.93 -1.07 -12.29
C GLN A 51 13.63 -0.79 -13.06
N THR A 52 13.63 0.11 -14.05
CA THR A 52 12.43 0.37 -14.84
C THR A 52 12.08 -0.83 -15.73
N MET A 53 10.82 -1.23 -15.66
CA MET A 53 10.23 -2.32 -16.44
C MET A 53 8.85 -1.90 -16.95
N VAL A 54 8.55 -2.24 -18.20
CA VAL A 54 7.28 -1.95 -18.85
C VAL A 54 6.80 -3.21 -19.57
N MET A 55 5.66 -3.75 -19.15
CA MET A 55 5.00 -4.88 -19.81
C MET A 55 4.10 -4.41 -20.97
N PRO A 56 3.65 -5.34 -21.83
CA PRO A 56 2.90 -5.01 -23.05
C PRO A 56 1.62 -4.21 -22.79
N GLY A 57 1.25 -3.39 -23.77
CA GLY A 57 0.01 -2.60 -23.76
C GLY A 57 0.07 -1.31 -22.91
N ALA A 58 1.22 -0.98 -22.32
CA ALA A 58 1.34 0.19 -21.46
C ALA A 58 1.27 1.50 -22.27
N LYS A 59 0.58 2.51 -21.75
CA LYS A 59 0.49 3.84 -22.36
C LYS A 59 1.05 4.88 -21.43
N ILE A 60 2.08 5.58 -21.88
CA ILE A 60 2.88 6.46 -21.03
C ILE A 60 2.89 7.86 -21.64
N GLY A 61 2.40 8.85 -20.89
CA GLY A 61 2.46 10.28 -21.21
C GLY A 61 1.37 10.80 -22.15
N TRP A 62 0.20 10.14 -22.22
CA TRP A 62 -0.86 10.51 -23.18
C TRP A 62 -1.41 11.94 -22.99
N GLU A 63 -1.68 12.36 -21.75
CA GLU A 63 -2.27 13.68 -21.47
C GLU A 63 -1.20 14.77 -21.30
N SER A 64 -0.03 14.42 -20.75
CA SER A 64 1.06 15.35 -20.48
C SER A 64 2.39 14.63 -20.27
N PRO A 65 3.54 15.36 -20.26
CA PRO A 65 4.84 14.76 -19.98
C PRO A 65 4.85 13.95 -18.69
N VAL A 66 5.51 12.80 -18.72
CA VAL A 66 5.62 11.89 -17.59
C VAL A 66 7.07 11.48 -17.37
N THR A 67 7.48 11.39 -16.11
CA THR A 67 8.76 10.78 -15.72
C THR A 67 8.49 9.50 -14.97
N VAL A 68 9.11 8.42 -15.42
CA VAL A 68 9.06 7.09 -14.81
C VAL A 68 10.47 6.71 -14.39
N HIS A 69 10.69 6.48 -13.09
CA HIS A 69 12.01 6.20 -12.54
C HIS A 69 11.96 4.98 -11.61
N ASP A 70 12.63 3.89 -11.98
CA ASP A 70 12.64 2.61 -11.24
C ASP A 70 11.22 2.07 -10.93
N CYS A 71 10.28 2.27 -11.85
CA CYS A 71 8.93 1.69 -11.72
C CYS A 71 8.81 0.38 -12.48
N ALA A 72 7.97 -0.54 -11.98
CA ALA A 72 7.59 -1.74 -12.71
C ALA A 72 6.12 -1.64 -13.12
N LEU A 73 5.86 -1.60 -14.43
CA LEU A 73 4.54 -1.41 -15.00
C LEU A 73 4.04 -2.73 -15.61
N GLY A 74 2.94 -3.24 -15.08
CA GLY A 74 2.25 -4.43 -15.58
C GLY A 74 1.52 -4.20 -16.89
N ARG A 75 0.86 -5.25 -17.38
CA ARG A 75 0.16 -5.24 -18.66
C ARG A 75 -0.90 -4.16 -18.70
N GLY A 76 -0.96 -3.39 -19.78
CA GLY A 76 -2.02 -2.39 -19.98
C GLY A 76 -2.03 -1.25 -18.97
N VAL A 77 -0.93 -0.99 -18.26
CA VAL A 77 -0.83 0.14 -17.33
C VAL A 77 -0.87 1.46 -18.09
N GLU A 78 -1.65 2.43 -17.60
CA GLU A 78 -1.77 3.74 -18.22
C GLU A 78 -1.32 4.85 -17.26
N LEU A 79 -0.27 5.59 -17.63
CA LEU A 79 0.24 6.74 -16.88
C LEU A 79 0.08 7.99 -17.74
N ALA A 80 -0.95 8.80 -17.45
CA ALA A 80 -1.31 9.92 -18.29
C ALA A 80 -0.35 11.13 -18.19
N GLY A 81 0.38 11.26 -17.07
CA GLY A 81 1.26 12.40 -16.82
C GLY A 81 1.79 12.48 -15.39
N GLY A 82 2.87 13.26 -15.18
CA GLY A 82 3.40 13.54 -13.84
C GLY A 82 4.71 12.82 -13.52
N PHE A 83 4.91 12.43 -12.27
CA PHE A 83 6.16 11.82 -11.79
C PHE A 83 5.88 10.56 -10.99
N HIS A 84 6.50 9.46 -11.42
CA HIS A 84 6.36 8.13 -10.85
C HIS A 84 7.76 7.60 -10.53
N SER A 85 8.01 7.26 -9.27
CA SER A 85 9.30 6.74 -8.85
C SER A 85 9.22 5.63 -7.81
N GLY A 86 9.88 4.50 -8.09
CA GLY A 86 9.99 3.35 -7.18
C GLY A 86 8.66 2.68 -6.86
N ALA A 87 7.72 2.67 -7.80
CA ALA A 87 6.38 2.13 -7.64
C ALA A 87 6.12 0.92 -8.53
N VAL A 88 5.18 0.07 -8.11
CA VAL A 88 4.75 -1.11 -8.86
C VAL A 88 3.27 -0.97 -9.21
N TYR A 89 2.96 -1.20 -10.49
CA TYR A 89 1.61 -1.15 -11.03
C TYR A 89 1.31 -2.51 -11.64
N LEU A 90 0.24 -3.17 -11.21
CA LEU A 90 -0.21 -4.42 -11.80
C LEU A 90 -1.15 -4.17 -12.97
N GLU A 91 -1.70 -5.25 -13.51
CA GLU A 91 -2.47 -5.22 -14.76
C GLU A 91 -3.57 -4.14 -14.74
N LYS A 92 -3.57 -3.30 -15.77
CA LYS A 92 -4.56 -2.22 -16.01
C LYS A 92 -4.67 -1.20 -14.87
N ALA A 93 -3.70 -1.12 -13.97
CA ALA A 93 -3.62 -0.02 -13.03
C ALA A 93 -3.34 1.29 -13.78
N SER A 94 -3.89 2.41 -13.32
CA SER A 94 -3.73 3.68 -14.03
C SER A 94 -3.66 4.91 -13.15
N MET A 95 -3.02 5.97 -13.66
CA MET A 95 -2.93 7.26 -12.99
C MET A 95 -3.15 8.39 -13.99
N GLY A 96 -4.07 9.29 -13.65
CA GLY A 96 -4.35 10.51 -14.42
C GLY A 96 -3.21 11.53 -14.36
N SER A 97 -3.31 12.57 -15.18
CA SER A 97 -2.27 13.60 -15.30
C SER A 97 -1.98 14.33 -13.98
N GLY A 98 -0.73 14.77 -13.81
CA GLY A 98 -0.26 15.47 -12.61
C GLY A 98 -0.11 14.56 -11.39
N ALA A 99 -0.09 13.23 -11.57
CA ALA A 99 0.17 12.29 -10.49
C ALA A 99 1.58 12.47 -9.91
N GLN A 100 1.71 12.28 -8.59
CA GLN A 100 2.98 12.28 -7.88
C GLN A 100 3.10 11.00 -7.05
N VAL A 101 3.60 9.93 -7.67
CA VAL A 101 3.71 8.62 -7.04
C VAL A 101 5.16 8.33 -6.67
N ARG A 102 5.38 7.99 -5.40
CA ARG A 102 6.71 7.81 -4.81
C ARG A 102 6.89 6.42 -4.22
N ALA A 103 8.15 6.10 -3.89
CA ALA A 103 8.56 4.78 -3.46
C ALA A 103 7.75 4.18 -2.31
N GLY A 104 7.60 2.86 -2.36
CA GLY A 104 6.74 2.09 -1.45
C GLY A 104 5.27 2.11 -1.85
N THR A 105 4.96 2.46 -3.10
CA THR A 105 3.60 2.47 -3.62
C THR A 105 3.33 1.31 -4.57
N LEU A 106 2.31 0.51 -4.25
CA LEU A 106 1.82 -0.62 -5.03
C LEU A 106 0.36 -0.36 -5.41
N LEU A 107 0.06 -0.45 -6.71
CA LEU A 107 -1.30 -0.45 -7.24
C LEU A 107 -1.53 -1.82 -7.86
N GLU A 108 -2.42 -2.60 -7.28
CA GLU A 108 -2.82 -3.90 -7.83
C GLU A 108 -3.81 -3.74 -8.98
N GLU A 109 -4.34 -4.86 -9.48
CA GLU A 109 -5.09 -4.94 -10.72
C GLU A 109 -6.24 -3.93 -10.77
N GLN A 110 -6.26 -3.11 -11.84
CA GLN A 110 -7.31 -2.11 -12.08
C GLN A 110 -7.49 -1.05 -10.97
N ALA A 111 -6.57 -0.97 -10.00
CA ALA A 111 -6.49 0.16 -9.09
C ALA A 111 -6.07 1.41 -9.86
N ASN A 112 -6.72 2.55 -9.58
CA ASN A 112 -6.58 3.73 -10.41
C ASN A 112 -6.72 5.04 -9.63
N GLY A 113 -6.16 6.10 -10.21
CA GLY A 113 -6.36 7.46 -9.72
C GLY A 113 -6.65 8.44 -10.85
N ALA A 114 -7.51 9.42 -10.61
CA ALA A 114 -7.75 10.53 -11.51
C ALA A 114 -6.56 11.52 -11.50
N HIS A 115 -6.79 12.78 -11.87
CA HIS A 115 -5.72 13.75 -11.98
C HIS A 115 -5.23 14.25 -10.61
N THR A 116 -3.93 14.57 -10.53
CA THR A 116 -3.32 15.23 -9.37
C THR A 116 -3.43 14.41 -8.07
N VAL A 117 -3.13 13.11 -8.14
CA VAL A 117 -3.10 12.22 -6.99
C VAL A 117 -1.66 12.02 -6.51
N GLY A 118 -1.43 12.26 -5.22
CA GLY A 118 -0.15 12.08 -4.55
C GLY A 118 -0.12 10.84 -3.66
N LEU A 119 0.80 9.91 -3.94
CA LEU A 119 0.97 8.65 -3.22
C LEU A 119 2.41 8.46 -2.73
N LYS A 120 2.56 7.80 -1.58
CA LYS A 120 3.84 7.34 -1.03
C LYS A 120 3.56 6.34 0.07
N GLN A 121 4.26 5.20 0.07
CA GLN A 121 4.04 4.17 1.09
C GLN A 121 2.55 3.76 1.09
N THR A 122 1.98 3.54 -0.09
CA THR A 122 0.56 3.32 -0.29
C THR A 122 0.33 2.01 -1.03
N ILE A 123 -0.46 1.11 -0.46
CA ILE A 123 -0.81 -0.16 -1.07
C ILE A 123 -2.31 -0.12 -1.40
N LEU A 124 -2.65 -0.22 -2.68
CA LEU A 124 -4.01 -0.29 -3.16
C LEU A 124 -4.23 -1.69 -3.74
N LEU A 125 -5.11 -2.48 -3.12
CA LEU A 125 -5.54 -3.78 -3.66
C LEU A 125 -6.43 -3.55 -4.91
N PRO A 126 -6.82 -4.62 -5.64
CA PRO A 126 -7.54 -4.46 -6.89
C PRO A 126 -8.82 -3.67 -6.71
N PHE A 127 -9.19 -2.89 -7.73
CA PHE A 127 -10.41 -2.08 -7.73
C PHE A 127 -10.49 -0.98 -6.66
N VAL A 128 -9.38 -0.42 -6.20
CA VAL A 128 -9.44 0.88 -5.50
C VAL A 128 -9.40 2.01 -6.53
N THR A 129 -10.37 2.92 -6.45
CA THR A 129 -10.46 4.13 -7.28
C THR A 129 -10.20 5.36 -6.42
N LEU A 130 -9.24 6.18 -6.84
CA LEU A 130 -8.94 7.48 -6.25
C LEU A 130 -9.46 8.58 -7.18
N GLY A 131 -10.28 9.49 -6.64
CA GLY A 131 -10.67 10.72 -7.32
C GLY A 131 -9.49 11.68 -7.53
N SER A 132 -9.79 12.95 -7.75
CA SER A 132 -8.76 13.96 -8.09
C SER A 132 -8.26 14.73 -6.87
N LEU A 133 -7.08 15.36 -6.96
CA LEU A 133 -6.55 16.28 -5.94
C LEU A 133 -6.35 15.61 -4.57
N ILE A 134 -5.89 14.37 -4.56
CA ILE A 134 -5.77 13.54 -3.36
C ILE A 134 -4.33 13.50 -2.84
N ASN A 135 -4.16 13.45 -1.53
CA ASN A 135 -2.90 13.02 -0.90
C ASN A 135 -3.17 11.83 0.03
N PHE A 136 -2.74 10.64 -0.38
CA PHE A 136 -3.14 9.38 0.25
C PHE A 136 -1.92 8.51 0.56
N CYS A 137 -1.04 9.04 1.41
CA CYS A 137 0.22 8.40 1.79
C CYS A 137 0.08 7.55 3.06
N ASP A 138 0.92 6.52 3.24
CA ASP A 138 0.95 5.65 4.44
C ASP A 138 -0.40 4.93 4.70
N VAL A 139 -0.97 4.33 3.65
CA VAL A 139 -2.27 3.66 3.69
C VAL A 139 -2.19 2.29 3.02
N LEU A 140 -2.92 1.31 3.56
CA LEU A 140 -3.32 0.11 2.82
C LEU A 140 -4.84 0.16 2.66
N MET A 141 -5.32 0.05 1.43
CA MET A 141 -6.74 0.07 1.12
C MET A 141 -7.15 -1.11 0.25
N SER A 142 -8.21 -1.79 0.66
CA SER A 142 -8.84 -2.87 -0.09
C SER A 142 -9.93 -2.34 -1.02
N GLY A 143 -10.02 -2.90 -2.23
CA GLY A 143 -11.11 -2.61 -3.16
C GLY A 143 -12.38 -3.41 -2.87
N GLY A 144 -13.34 -3.31 -3.78
CA GLY A 144 -14.56 -4.13 -3.75
C GLY A 144 -14.42 -5.37 -4.62
N THR A 145 -15.48 -5.72 -5.36
CA THR A 145 -15.56 -6.99 -6.11
C THR A 145 -15.31 -6.84 -7.61
N SER A 146 -15.38 -5.63 -8.18
CA SER A 146 -15.07 -5.41 -9.60
C SER A 146 -14.71 -3.95 -9.88
N ARG A 147 -14.39 -3.63 -11.13
CA ARG A 147 -14.19 -2.23 -11.57
C ARG A 147 -15.43 -1.37 -11.35
N GLU A 148 -16.61 -1.93 -11.53
CA GLU A 148 -17.92 -1.29 -11.35
C GLU A 148 -18.32 -1.24 -9.87
N ASP A 149 -17.90 -2.23 -9.08
CA ASP A 149 -18.09 -2.30 -7.63
C ASP A 149 -16.77 -2.06 -6.89
N HIS A 150 -16.19 -0.88 -7.09
CA HIS A 150 -14.88 -0.49 -6.53
C HIS A 150 -15.01 0.18 -5.15
N SER A 151 -13.95 0.10 -4.34
CA SER A 151 -13.79 1.04 -3.22
C SER A 151 -13.35 2.39 -3.75
N GLU A 152 -13.88 3.47 -3.18
CA GLU A 152 -13.70 4.83 -3.70
C GLU A 152 -13.09 5.73 -2.62
N VAL A 153 -12.12 6.55 -3.03
CA VAL A 153 -11.67 7.73 -2.29
C VAL A 153 -12.05 8.96 -3.10
N GLY A 154 -13.02 9.72 -2.62
CA GLY A 154 -13.54 10.89 -3.32
C GLY A 154 -12.50 12.00 -3.46
N SER A 155 -12.69 12.86 -4.45
CA SER A 155 -11.77 13.95 -4.76
C SER A 155 -11.49 14.88 -3.56
N SER A 156 -10.27 15.44 -3.50
CA SER A 156 -9.81 16.31 -2.41
C SER A 156 -9.71 15.63 -1.03
N PHE A 157 -9.52 14.30 -1.01
CA PHE A 157 -9.26 13.57 0.23
C PHE A 157 -7.80 13.65 0.69
N ILE A 158 -7.59 13.77 2.00
CA ILE A 158 -6.25 13.78 2.61
C ILE A 158 -6.16 12.74 3.73
N HIS A 159 -5.19 11.83 3.64
CA HIS A 159 -4.75 11.07 4.80
C HIS A 159 -3.64 11.83 5.54
N PHE A 160 -3.92 12.26 6.77
CA PHE A 160 -2.97 12.97 7.63
C PHE A 160 -2.06 11.95 8.34
N ASN A 161 -0.88 11.74 7.75
CA ASN A 161 0.11 10.72 8.13
C ASN A 161 1.37 11.29 8.82
N PHE A 162 1.29 12.49 9.37
CA PHE A 162 2.39 13.13 10.08
C PHE A 162 1.84 13.90 11.27
N THR A 163 2.50 13.77 12.41
CA THR A 163 2.14 14.52 13.62
C THR A 163 3.35 15.30 14.15
N PRO A 164 3.13 16.42 14.85
CA PRO A 164 4.23 17.23 15.39
C PRO A 164 4.89 16.60 16.62
N PHE A 165 4.41 15.44 17.09
CA PHE A 165 4.95 14.80 18.29
C PHE A 165 6.39 14.29 18.09
N GLY A 166 7.16 14.32 19.17
CA GLY A 166 8.56 13.92 19.15
C GLY A 166 9.48 14.95 18.51
N LYS A 167 10.80 14.75 18.62
CA LYS A 167 11.82 15.75 18.27
C LYS A 167 11.81 16.15 16.78
N ARG A 168 11.38 15.26 15.89
CA ARG A 168 11.42 15.44 14.42
C ARG A 168 10.06 15.16 13.76
N GLY A 169 8.98 15.16 14.54
CA GLY A 169 7.70 14.62 14.12
C GLY A 169 7.66 13.09 14.15
N ASP A 170 6.44 12.57 14.05
CA ASP A 170 6.10 11.16 14.12
C ASP A 170 5.21 10.74 12.95
N LYS A 171 5.52 9.57 12.37
CA LYS A 171 4.82 8.94 11.24
C LYS A 171 4.36 7.51 11.54
N ALA A 172 4.29 7.10 12.80
CA ALA A 172 3.63 5.86 13.23
C ALA A 172 2.09 6.01 13.14
N THR A 173 1.62 6.35 11.95
CA THR A 173 0.25 6.81 11.67
C THR A 173 -0.34 6.13 10.44
N ALA A 174 0.16 4.94 10.07
CA ALA A 174 -0.36 4.22 8.93
C ALA A 174 -1.79 3.73 9.21
N SER A 175 -2.68 3.84 8.23
CA SER A 175 -4.10 3.47 8.37
C SER A 175 -4.46 2.28 7.49
N LEU A 176 -5.39 1.46 8.00
CA LEU A 176 -5.95 0.30 7.30
C LEU A 176 -7.39 0.61 6.89
N ILE A 177 -7.70 0.47 5.60
CA ILE A 177 -9.04 0.65 5.08
C ILE A 177 -9.42 -0.67 4.41
N GLY A 178 -10.15 -1.50 5.14
CA GLY A 178 -10.17 -2.94 4.92
C GLY A 178 -8.92 -3.62 5.49
N ASP A 179 -8.64 -4.82 4.99
CA ASP A 179 -7.49 -5.64 5.38
C ASP A 179 -7.09 -6.61 4.28
N VAL A 180 -5.92 -7.23 4.42
CA VAL A 180 -5.42 -8.21 3.44
C VAL A 180 -6.08 -9.58 3.60
N PRO A 181 -6.29 -10.13 4.82
CA PRO A 181 -6.89 -11.44 4.99
C PRO A 181 -8.24 -11.62 4.29
N ARG A 182 -9.06 -10.57 4.19
CA ARG A 182 -10.32 -10.62 3.44
C ARG A 182 -10.17 -10.05 2.04
N GLY A 183 -9.42 -8.96 1.88
CA GLY A 183 -9.30 -8.21 0.63
C GLY A 183 -8.59 -8.97 -0.50
N ALA A 184 -7.66 -9.88 -0.18
CA ALA A 184 -6.94 -10.67 -1.18
C ALA A 184 -7.85 -11.57 -2.05
N PHE A 185 -9.06 -11.87 -1.57
CA PHE A 185 -10.01 -12.77 -2.22
C PHE A 185 -11.06 -12.07 -3.07
N LEU A 186 -11.08 -10.73 -3.11
CA LEU A 186 -11.93 -9.93 -4.02
C LEU A 186 -13.44 -10.18 -3.86
N ARG A 187 -13.89 -10.39 -2.62
CA ARG A 187 -15.27 -10.77 -2.25
C ARG A 187 -15.94 -9.81 -1.28
N GLU A 188 -15.19 -8.83 -0.77
CA GLU A 188 -15.68 -7.93 0.26
C GLU A 188 -16.42 -6.74 -0.31
N ARG A 189 -17.33 -6.17 0.49
CA ARG A 189 -18.04 -4.95 0.12
C ARG A 189 -17.10 -3.77 0.02
N ARG A 190 -17.27 -2.97 -1.03
CA ARG A 190 -16.55 -1.71 -1.22
C ARG A 190 -16.62 -0.79 -0.01
N ILE A 191 -15.55 -0.02 0.20
CA ILE A 191 -15.45 1.04 1.19
C ILE A 191 -15.50 2.39 0.46
N PHE A 192 -16.26 3.35 0.99
CA PHE A 192 -16.40 4.66 0.39
C PHE A 192 -15.90 5.76 1.34
N LEU A 193 -14.85 6.48 0.93
CA LEU A 193 -14.34 7.65 1.63
C LEU A 193 -14.77 8.91 0.86
N GLY A 194 -15.77 9.64 1.36
CA GLY A 194 -16.34 10.79 0.65
C GLY A 194 -15.33 11.91 0.36
N GLY A 195 -15.56 12.66 -0.71
CA GLY A 195 -14.66 13.75 -1.13
C GLY A 195 -14.62 14.95 -0.18
N GLN A 196 -13.66 15.84 -0.38
CA GLN A 196 -13.40 17.02 0.47
C GLN A 196 -13.28 16.66 1.96
N ALA A 197 -12.81 15.45 2.25
CA ALA A 197 -12.71 14.90 3.58
C ALA A 197 -11.25 14.58 3.93
N GLY A 198 -11.02 14.09 5.14
CA GLY A 198 -9.71 13.56 5.48
C GLY A 198 -9.75 12.57 6.62
N LEU A 199 -8.64 11.87 6.79
CA LEU A 199 -8.50 10.79 7.77
C LEU A 199 -7.21 11.02 8.57
N VAL A 200 -7.33 11.16 9.89
CA VAL A 200 -6.18 11.34 10.79
C VAL A 200 -5.70 9.98 11.27
N GLY A 201 -4.57 9.52 10.72
CA GLY A 201 -4.02 8.21 11.07
C GLY A 201 -3.29 8.17 12.42
N PRO A 202 -3.06 6.98 12.98
CA PRO A 202 -3.47 5.68 12.44
C PRO A 202 -4.92 5.33 12.83
N VAL A 203 -5.72 4.86 11.88
CA VAL A 203 -7.07 4.34 12.11
C VAL A 203 -7.39 3.14 11.22
N SER A 204 -8.45 2.42 11.57
CA SER A 204 -8.99 1.28 10.82
C SER A 204 -10.43 1.54 10.37
N ILE A 205 -10.73 1.34 9.09
CA ILE A 205 -12.08 1.46 8.51
C ILE A 205 -12.50 0.10 7.96
N GLY A 206 -13.67 -0.42 8.39
CA GLY A 206 -14.19 -1.71 7.96
C GLY A 206 -14.84 -1.71 6.57
N TYR A 207 -15.01 -2.90 6.00
CA TYR A 207 -15.71 -3.12 4.73
C TYR A 207 -17.16 -2.65 4.77
N GLY A 208 -17.69 -2.19 3.62
CA GLY A 208 -19.06 -1.67 3.51
C GLY A 208 -19.28 -0.29 4.15
N THR A 209 -18.28 0.28 4.82
CA THR A 209 -18.41 1.58 5.48
C THR A 209 -18.33 2.75 4.51
N VAL A 210 -19.17 3.75 4.77
CA VAL A 210 -19.28 5.00 4.03
C VAL A 210 -18.96 6.15 4.97
N LEU A 211 -17.84 6.82 4.73
CA LEU A 211 -17.55 8.11 5.33
C LEU A 211 -18.15 9.20 4.44
N ALA A 212 -19.03 10.03 4.99
CA ALA A 212 -19.59 11.19 4.29
C ALA A 212 -18.50 12.19 3.84
N ALA A 213 -18.82 12.95 2.79
CA ALA A 213 -17.96 14.02 2.30
C ALA A 213 -17.86 15.19 3.30
N GLY A 214 -16.79 16.00 3.17
CA GLY A 214 -16.69 17.29 3.85
C GLY A 214 -16.25 17.25 5.32
N ALA A 215 -15.85 16.10 5.84
CA ALA A 215 -15.46 15.94 7.25
C ALA A 215 -14.05 15.38 7.44
N VAL A 216 -13.46 15.62 8.60
CA VAL A 216 -12.21 14.97 9.00
C VAL A 216 -12.52 13.90 10.04
N TYR A 217 -12.15 12.66 9.76
CA TYR A 217 -12.36 11.47 10.57
C TYR A 217 -11.08 11.10 11.34
N ARG A 218 -11.22 10.64 12.58
CA ARG A 218 -10.13 10.47 13.56
C ARG A 218 -10.26 9.20 14.39
N ARG A 219 -11.26 8.36 14.12
CA ARG A 219 -11.52 7.13 14.87
C ARG A 219 -11.67 5.95 13.93
N ASP A 220 -11.52 4.77 14.52
CA ASP A 220 -11.81 3.51 13.86
C ASP A 220 -13.33 3.41 13.64
N HIS A 221 -13.72 2.82 12.51
CA HIS A 221 -15.11 2.53 12.17
C HIS A 221 -15.24 1.07 11.75
N GLY A 222 -16.26 0.40 12.30
CA GLY A 222 -16.56 -0.99 12.01
C GLY A 222 -17.06 -1.19 10.59
N PRO A 223 -17.50 -2.41 10.23
CA PRO A 223 -18.11 -2.66 8.93
C PRO A 223 -19.51 -2.04 8.85
N ASP A 224 -19.92 -1.72 7.63
CA ASP A 224 -21.31 -1.35 7.26
C ASP A 224 -21.87 -0.11 7.94
N GLU A 225 -20.99 0.82 8.32
CA GLU A 225 -21.39 2.08 8.95
C GLU A 225 -21.59 3.19 7.90
N LEU A 226 -22.60 4.04 8.11
CA LEU A 226 -22.63 5.38 7.51
C LEU A 226 -22.19 6.39 8.56
N VAL A 227 -21.06 7.05 8.32
CA VAL A 227 -20.47 8.00 9.28
C VAL A 227 -20.58 9.42 8.74
N VAL A 228 -21.47 10.20 9.34
CA VAL A 228 -21.71 11.61 8.96
C VAL A 228 -20.95 12.53 9.89
N GLY A 229 -19.68 12.76 9.58
CA GLY A 229 -18.78 13.64 10.31
C GLY A 229 -18.40 13.22 11.73
N GLU A 230 -17.45 13.96 12.32
CA GLU A 230 -17.04 13.80 13.71
C GLU A 230 -16.90 15.18 14.37
N GLU A 231 -17.68 15.43 15.41
CA GLU A 231 -17.62 16.70 16.13
C GLU A 231 -16.37 16.80 17.02
N LEU A 232 -15.67 17.92 16.91
CA LEU A 232 -14.67 18.36 17.88
C LEU A 232 -15.09 19.69 18.48
N LYS A 233 -15.26 19.73 19.80
CA LYS A 233 -15.51 20.98 20.51
C LYS A 233 -14.26 21.87 20.46
N PRO A 234 -14.34 23.13 19.99
CA PRO A 234 -13.20 24.03 20.00
C PRO A 234 -12.69 24.26 21.43
N PHE A 235 -11.37 24.19 21.62
CA PHE A 235 -10.72 24.55 22.89
C PHE A 235 -9.30 25.05 22.64
N SER A 236 -8.72 25.73 23.63
CA SER A 236 -7.32 26.14 23.64
C SER A 236 -6.70 25.80 25.00
N LYS A 237 -5.47 25.30 24.99
CA LYS A 237 -4.69 25.00 26.19
C LYS A 237 -3.19 25.04 25.87
N PRO A 238 -2.31 25.21 26.88
CA PRO A 238 -0.89 24.94 26.72
C PRO A 238 -0.65 23.54 26.14
N PHE A 239 0.28 23.43 25.19
CA PHE A 239 0.54 22.20 24.44
C PHE A 239 2.05 21.93 24.37
N THR A 240 2.41 20.66 24.49
CA THR A 240 3.78 20.16 24.30
C THR A 240 3.76 18.98 23.35
N THR A 241 4.71 18.95 22.43
CA THR A 241 4.89 17.84 21.48
C THR A 241 5.64 16.65 22.07
N ALA A 242 6.11 16.76 23.32
CA ALA A 242 6.79 15.68 24.02
C ALA A 242 5.83 14.70 24.70
N SER A 243 4.59 15.11 25.01
CA SER A 243 3.63 14.30 25.79
C SER A 243 2.82 13.38 24.86
N TYR A 244 3.26 12.12 24.71
CA TYR A 244 2.49 11.09 24.01
C TYR A 244 1.40 10.52 24.93
N ARG A 245 0.25 10.20 24.34
CA ARG A 245 -0.88 9.54 25.00
C ARG A 245 -1.35 8.36 24.15
N ARG A 246 -1.99 7.37 24.77
CA ARG A 246 -2.51 6.15 24.13
C ARG A 246 -1.46 5.43 23.31
N VAL A 247 -0.24 5.32 23.83
CA VAL A 247 0.88 4.72 23.12
C VAL A 247 0.61 3.26 22.81
N ARG A 248 0.02 2.51 23.75
CA ARG A 248 -0.35 1.10 23.52
C ARG A 248 -1.25 0.96 22.29
N ASP A 249 -2.32 1.74 22.23
CA ASP A 249 -3.26 1.69 21.10
C ASP A 249 -2.60 2.10 19.77
N LYS A 250 -1.69 3.07 19.79
CA LYS A 250 -0.93 3.48 18.59
C LYS A 250 -0.01 2.36 18.11
N VAL A 251 0.70 1.70 19.02
CA VAL A 251 1.57 0.57 18.70
C VAL A 251 0.76 -0.58 18.15
N ASP A 252 -0.35 -0.95 18.80
CA ASP A 252 -1.21 -2.06 18.36
C ASP A 252 -1.79 -1.84 16.95
N ARG A 253 -2.19 -0.59 16.60
CA ARG A 253 -2.61 -0.25 15.23
C ARG A 253 -1.49 -0.43 14.21
N ASN A 254 -0.27 0.02 14.54
CA ASN A 254 0.87 -0.14 13.65
C ASN A 254 1.29 -1.61 13.52
N LEU A 255 1.19 -2.42 14.60
CA LEU A 255 1.43 -3.85 14.54
C LEU A 255 0.42 -4.57 13.66
N ARG A 256 -0.87 -4.21 13.75
CA ARG A 256 -1.91 -4.71 12.82
C ARG A 256 -1.62 -4.33 11.37
N TYR A 257 -1.17 -3.09 11.12
CA TYR A 257 -0.76 -2.65 9.79
C TYR A 257 0.42 -3.48 9.27
N VAL A 258 1.48 -3.64 10.08
CA VAL A 258 2.65 -4.48 9.74
C VAL A 258 2.24 -5.92 9.45
N GLY A 259 1.36 -6.49 10.27
CA GLY A 259 0.82 -7.84 10.06
C GLY A 259 0.08 -7.97 8.74
N ASN A 260 -0.69 -6.96 8.32
CA ASN A 260 -1.36 -6.95 7.03
C ASN A 260 -0.37 -6.89 5.86
N VAL A 261 0.66 -6.05 5.95
CA VAL A 261 1.71 -6.00 4.91
C VAL A 261 2.49 -7.32 4.84
N ALA A 262 2.74 -7.97 5.99
CA ALA A 262 3.35 -9.29 6.04
C ALA A 262 2.44 -10.39 5.45
N ALA A 263 1.14 -10.34 5.74
CA ALA A 263 0.16 -11.23 5.12
C ALA A 263 0.15 -11.04 3.59
N LEU A 264 0.23 -9.79 3.09
CA LEU A 264 0.31 -9.53 1.66
C LEU A 264 1.61 -10.03 1.05
N TYR A 265 2.74 -9.83 1.75
CA TYR A 265 4.02 -10.39 1.34
C TYR A 265 3.92 -11.91 1.14
N HIS A 266 3.32 -12.63 2.08
CA HIS A 266 3.12 -14.07 1.99
C HIS A 266 2.09 -14.47 0.93
N TRP A 267 1.06 -13.67 0.69
CA TRP A 267 0.16 -13.85 -0.45
C TRP A 267 0.92 -13.79 -1.79
N TYR A 268 1.84 -12.83 -1.95
CA TYR A 268 2.70 -12.77 -3.14
C TYR A 268 3.61 -14.00 -3.25
N GLN A 269 4.26 -14.40 -2.16
CA GLN A 269 5.20 -15.53 -2.13
C GLN A 269 4.55 -16.87 -2.39
N LYS A 270 3.39 -17.12 -1.78
CA LYS A 270 2.75 -18.44 -1.76
C LYS A 270 1.65 -18.62 -2.80
N VAL A 271 1.10 -17.52 -3.33
CA VAL A 271 0.00 -17.56 -4.30
C VAL A 271 0.40 -16.90 -5.61
N ARG A 272 0.69 -15.60 -5.61
CA ARG A 272 0.91 -14.87 -6.88
C ARG A 272 2.14 -15.35 -7.64
N LEU A 273 3.28 -15.56 -6.98
CA LEU A 273 4.52 -16.03 -7.63
C LEU A 273 4.40 -17.44 -8.21
N PRO A 274 3.90 -18.46 -7.48
CA PRO A 274 3.64 -19.78 -8.07
C PRO A 274 2.68 -19.73 -9.26
N LEU A 275 1.62 -18.93 -9.15
CA LEU A 275 0.62 -18.75 -10.19
C LEU A 275 1.20 -18.10 -11.47
N ALA A 276 2.23 -17.26 -11.34
CA ALA A 276 2.95 -16.64 -12.45
C ALA A 276 4.13 -17.47 -13.01
N SER A 277 4.40 -18.67 -12.50
CA SER A 277 5.61 -19.44 -12.82
C SER A 277 5.81 -19.76 -14.31
N GLY A 278 4.73 -19.87 -15.08
CA GLY A 278 4.77 -20.03 -16.54
C GLY A 278 5.06 -18.74 -17.33
N ASP A 279 5.07 -17.59 -16.66
CA ASP A 279 5.22 -16.26 -17.24
C ASP A 279 6.38 -15.52 -16.56
N LYS A 280 7.54 -15.54 -17.21
CA LYS A 280 8.76 -14.93 -16.67
C LYS A 280 8.62 -13.43 -16.41
N ALA A 281 7.89 -12.71 -17.27
CA ALA A 281 7.74 -11.27 -17.13
C ALA A 281 6.84 -10.92 -15.96
N LEU A 282 5.72 -11.64 -15.80
CA LEU A 282 4.85 -11.48 -14.64
C LEU A 282 5.52 -11.92 -13.34
N SER A 283 6.29 -13.02 -13.36
CA SER A 283 7.11 -13.45 -12.22
C SER A 283 8.10 -12.36 -11.79
N ALA A 284 8.75 -11.71 -12.75
CA ALA A 284 9.65 -10.59 -12.47
C ALA A 284 8.89 -9.39 -11.86
N LEU A 285 7.72 -9.01 -12.42
CA LEU A 285 6.87 -7.95 -11.88
C LEU A 285 6.45 -8.23 -10.43
N TYR A 286 6.00 -9.45 -10.13
CA TYR A 286 5.65 -9.86 -8.78
C TYR A 286 6.87 -9.88 -7.85
N GLY A 287 8.05 -10.24 -8.34
CA GLY A 287 9.31 -10.08 -7.60
C GLY A 287 9.57 -8.61 -7.22
N ARG A 288 9.22 -7.65 -8.08
CA ARG A 288 9.31 -6.22 -7.76
C ARG A 288 8.28 -5.79 -6.71
N ALA A 289 7.07 -6.31 -6.77
CA ALA A 289 6.06 -6.09 -5.74
C ALA A 289 6.52 -6.63 -4.38
N VAL A 290 7.08 -7.85 -4.34
CA VAL A 290 7.68 -8.43 -3.14
C VAL A 290 8.74 -7.49 -2.55
N ALA A 291 9.75 -7.09 -3.32
CA ALA A 291 10.82 -6.20 -2.84
C ALA A 291 10.28 -4.85 -2.33
N LEU A 292 9.20 -4.33 -2.94
CA LEU A 292 8.52 -3.13 -2.48
C LEU A 292 7.85 -3.34 -1.12
N LEU A 293 7.17 -4.48 -0.90
CA LEU A 293 6.56 -4.84 0.38
C LEU A 293 7.61 -5.02 1.49
N GLU A 294 8.77 -5.60 1.18
CA GLU A 294 9.90 -5.69 2.12
C GLU A 294 10.37 -4.29 2.55
N GLY A 295 10.50 -3.36 1.58
CA GLY A 295 10.82 -1.97 1.85
C GLY A 295 9.75 -1.26 2.69
N ALA A 296 8.46 -1.54 2.45
CA ALA A 296 7.35 -1.00 3.23
C ALA A 296 7.38 -1.50 4.68
N LEU A 297 7.60 -2.80 4.90
CA LEU A 297 7.78 -3.41 6.22
C LEU A 297 8.97 -2.77 6.96
N GLY A 298 10.13 -2.67 6.31
CA GLY A 298 11.32 -2.04 6.88
C GLY A 298 11.08 -0.59 7.30
N GLU A 299 10.36 0.20 6.49
CA GLU A 299 10.00 1.56 6.85
C GLU A 299 8.99 1.60 8.02
N ARG A 300 8.00 0.70 8.09
CA ARG A 300 7.06 0.63 9.25
C ARG A 300 7.78 0.30 10.55
N ILE A 301 8.64 -0.72 10.54
CA ILE A 301 9.44 -1.12 11.70
C ILE A 301 10.35 0.05 12.14
N LYS A 302 10.98 0.75 11.20
CA LYS A 302 11.77 1.94 11.49
C LYS A 302 10.94 3.05 12.14
N ARG A 303 9.69 3.28 11.74
CA ARG A 303 8.82 4.30 12.36
C ARG A 303 8.37 3.92 13.76
N LEU A 304 8.09 2.64 14.02
CA LEU A 304 7.88 2.16 15.39
C LEU A 304 9.12 2.35 16.26
N GLY A 305 10.32 2.13 15.73
CA GLY A 305 11.56 2.39 16.48
C GLY A 305 11.83 3.86 16.75
N GLN A 306 11.44 4.72 15.81
CA GLN A 306 11.46 6.16 16.04
C GLN A 306 10.48 6.54 17.17
N LEU A 307 9.27 5.99 17.17
CA LEU A 307 8.30 6.20 18.25
C LEU A 307 8.87 5.73 19.60
N ALA A 308 9.45 4.53 19.67
CA ALA A 308 10.08 4.00 20.89
C ALA A 308 11.16 4.94 21.44
N SER A 309 11.96 5.55 20.56
CA SER A 309 13.02 6.48 20.96
C SER A 309 12.51 7.77 21.63
N TYR A 310 11.23 8.09 21.50
CA TYR A 310 10.62 9.28 22.11
C TYR A 310 10.02 9.02 23.50
N MET A 311 9.91 7.76 23.92
CA MET A 311 9.22 7.39 25.15
C MET A 311 9.88 7.96 26.40
N GLU A 312 11.22 8.02 26.46
CA GLU A 312 11.93 8.60 27.61
C GLU A 312 11.52 10.06 27.87
N ALA A 313 11.55 10.90 26.83
CA ALA A 313 11.17 12.31 26.93
C ALA A 313 9.67 12.49 27.23
N SER A 314 8.84 11.61 26.69
CA SER A 314 7.41 11.60 26.95
C SER A 314 7.09 11.23 28.39
N ILE A 315 7.71 10.17 28.92
CA ILE A 315 7.58 9.73 30.31
C ILE A 315 7.97 10.86 31.26
N ALA A 316 9.12 11.50 31.05
CA ALA A 316 9.57 12.62 31.90
C ALA A 316 8.56 13.79 31.89
N THR A 317 7.94 14.07 30.74
CA THR A 317 6.90 15.10 30.61
C THR A 317 5.63 14.71 31.40
N LEU A 318 5.21 13.45 31.28
CA LEU A 318 4.04 12.91 31.97
C LEU A 318 4.23 12.85 33.50
N GLU A 319 5.43 12.48 33.97
CA GLU A 319 5.77 12.48 35.39
C GLU A 319 5.68 13.88 36.00
N ALA A 320 6.07 14.91 35.24
CA ALA A 320 5.94 16.30 35.66
C ALA A 320 4.48 16.81 35.67
N GLU A 321 3.60 16.27 34.82
CA GLU A 321 2.17 16.61 34.80
C GLU A 321 1.40 16.01 36.02
N GLY A 322 1.79 14.82 36.48
CA GLY A 322 1.17 14.11 37.61
C GLY A 322 -0.22 13.50 37.32
N GLY A 323 -0.81 12.84 38.33
CA GLY A 323 -2.19 12.31 38.30
C GLY A 323 -2.34 10.80 37.98
N SER A 324 -3.39 10.16 38.51
CA SER A 324 -3.58 8.69 38.41
C SER A 324 -3.77 8.17 36.99
N LYS A 325 -4.45 8.93 36.11
CA LYS A 325 -4.59 8.59 34.67
C LYS A 325 -3.24 8.63 33.92
N THR A 326 -2.27 9.34 34.46
CA THR A 326 -0.94 9.48 33.87
C THR A 326 -0.05 8.28 34.20
N GLN A 327 -0.32 7.58 35.31
CA GLN A 327 0.46 6.42 35.73
C GLN A 327 0.36 5.24 34.73
N ARG A 328 -0.85 4.92 34.27
CA ARG A 328 -1.07 3.86 33.26
C ARG A 328 -0.36 4.18 31.94
N GLU A 329 -0.43 5.44 31.48
CA GLU A 329 0.26 5.88 30.26
C GLU A 329 1.78 5.74 30.38
N ILE A 330 2.35 6.09 31.54
CA ILE A 330 3.79 5.91 31.81
C ILE A 330 4.16 4.43 31.78
N GLU A 331 3.37 3.56 32.42
CA GLU A 331 3.61 2.11 32.45
C GLU A 331 3.57 1.50 31.05
N GLU A 332 2.58 1.86 30.23
CA GLU A 332 2.48 1.42 28.84
C GLU A 332 3.68 1.89 27.99
N GLN A 333 4.14 3.12 28.19
CA GLN A 333 5.31 3.67 27.49
C GLN A 333 6.62 2.99 27.92
N ARG A 334 6.80 2.72 29.21
CA ARG A 334 7.96 1.98 29.73
C ARG A 334 7.98 0.55 29.20
N ALA A 335 6.82 -0.13 29.19
CA ALA A 335 6.69 -1.47 28.64
C ALA A 335 7.05 -1.51 27.15
N PHE A 336 6.54 -0.57 26.36
CA PHE A 336 6.88 -0.46 24.95
C PHE A 336 8.37 -0.20 24.72
N ALA A 337 8.95 0.81 25.38
CA ALA A 337 10.35 1.18 25.22
C ALA A 337 11.30 0.03 25.60
N ALA A 338 11.00 -0.68 26.69
CA ALA A 338 11.78 -1.82 27.15
C ALA A 338 11.66 -3.02 26.19
N ARG A 339 10.47 -3.28 25.63
CA ARG A 339 10.23 -4.41 24.71
C ARG A 339 10.74 -4.13 23.30
N TRP A 340 10.90 -2.87 22.91
CA TRP A 340 11.20 -2.48 21.52
C TRP A 340 12.34 -3.28 20.86
N PRO A 341 13.51 -3.54 21.49
CA PRO A 341 14.57 -4.33 20.85
C PRO A 341 14.11 -5.72 20.41
N ALA A 342 13.46 -6.48 21.31
CA ALA A 342 12.95 -7.80 21.00
C ALA A 342 11.77 -7.75 20.01
N MET A 343 10.90 -6.74 20.14
CA MET A 343 9.80 -6.51 19.19
C MET A 343 10.35 -6.24 17.79
N LYS A 344 11.40 -5.42 17.64
CA LYS A 344 12.04 -5.14 16.36
C LYS A 344 12.60 -6.40 15.73
N ASP A 345 13.30 -7.23 16.50
CA ASP A 345 13.88 -8.48 16.01
C ASP A 345 12.77 -9.44 15.57
N PHE A 346 11.72 -9.59 16.39
CA PHE A 346 10.53 -10.33 16.03
C PHE A 346 9.91 -9.82 14.73
N LEU A 347 9.60 -8.53 14.61
CA LEU A 347 8.99 -7.97 13.40
C LEU A 347 9.88 -8.12 12.16
N SER A 348 11.21 -8.06 12.32
CA SER A 348 12.16 -8.21 11.21
C SER A 348 12.21 -9.64 10.67
N ALA A 349 11.84 -10.64 11.48
CA ALA A 349 11.71 -12.03 11.08
C ALA A 349 10.35 -12.38 10.43
N TYR A 350 9.62 -11.40 9.88
CA TYR A 350 8.30 -11.63 9.26
C TYR A 350 8.31 -12.70 8.16
N ALA A 351 9.41 -12.82 7.42
CA ALA A 351 9.53 -13.76 6.31
C ALA A 351 9.56 -15.23 6.78
N GLU A 352 9.94 -15.48 8.04
CA GLU A 352 9.97 -16.82 8.64
C GLU A 352 8.59 -17.26 9.16
N ARG A 353 7.65 -16.33 9.29
CA ARG A 353 6.29 -16.55 9.80
C ARG A 353 5.27 -16.49 8.68
N ASP A 354 5.29 -17.49 7.81
CA ASP A 354 4.40 -17.60 6.66
C ASP A 354 3.02 -18.20 7.00
N GLY A 355 2.74 -18.49 8.28
CA GLY A 355 1.49 -19.09 8.74
C GLY A 355 1.26 -20.52 8.25
N SER A 356 2.27 -21.18 7.67
CA SER A 356 2.10 -22.52 7.07
C SER A 356 1.75 -23.62 8.06
N SER A 357 2.00 -23.42 9.37
CA SER A 357 1.57 -24.31 10.44
C SER A 357 0.09 -24.19 10.81
N HIS A 358 -0.62 -23.17 10.30
CA HIS A 358 -2.05 -22.99 10.56
C HIS A 358 -2.86 -24.09 9.87
N ALA A 359 -3.88 -24.63 10.55
CA ALA A 359 -4.65 -25.77 10.05
C ALA A 359 -5.34 -25.51 8.70
N ASP A 360 -5.74 -24.27 8.43
CA ASP A 360 -6.37 -23.85 7.18
C ASP A 360 -5.38 -23.66 6.01
N TYR A 361 -4.06 -23.59 6.24
CA TYR A 361 -3.10 -23.33 5.17
C TYR A 361 -3.01 -24.49 4.16
N ALA A 362 -2.83 -25.72 4.64
CA ALA A 362 -2.68 -26.88 3.77
C ALA A 362 -3.86 -27.10 2.80
N PRO A 363 -5.14 -27.10 3.25
CA PRO A 363 -6.27 -27.24 2.33
C PRO A 363 -6.40 -26.03 1.39
N PHE A 364 -6.13 -24.81 1.86
CA PHE A 364 -6.09 -23.63 0.99
C PHE A 364 -5.00 -23.74 -0.10
N ALA A 365 -3.79 -24.14 0.27
CA ALA A 365 -2.67 -24.27 -0.66
C ALA A 365 -2.94 -25.31 -1.75
N GLU A 366 -3.63 -26.40 -1.42
CA GLU A 366 -4.07 -27.39 -2.40
C GLU A 366 -5.06 -26.77 -3.40
N ALA A 367 -6.03 -25.98 -2.94
CA ALA A 367 -6.95 -25.26 -3.82
C ALA A 367 -6.21 -24.22 -4.68
N ALA A 368 -5.32 -23.43 -4.08
CA ALA A 368 -4.54 -22.40 -4.76
C ALA A 368 -3.61 -22.98 -5.86
N SER A 369 -3.06 -24.18 -5.67
CA SER A 369 -2.21 -24.85 -6.66
C SER A 369 -2.92 -25.23 -7.97
N LYS A 370 -4.26 -25.26 -7.96
CA LYS A 370 -5.09 -25.59 -9.11
C LYS A 370 -5.51 -24.35 -9.91
N LEU A 371 -5.16 -23.16 -9.43
CA LEU A 371 -5.46 -21.90 -10.10
C LEU A 371 -4.69 -21.75 -11.41
N SER A 372 -5.26 -20.97 -12.34
CA SER A 372 -4.69 -20.70 -13.65
C SER A 372 -4.90 -19.24 -14.02
N LEU A 373 -3.90 -18.62 -14.68
CA LEU A 373 -3.98 -17.26 -15.21
C LEU A 373 -4.52 -17.18 -16.64
N ALA A 374 -5.11 -18.26 -17.17
CA ALA A 374 -5.62 -18.29 -18.53
C ALA A 374 -6.59 -17.11 -18.83
N ASP A 375 -7.45 -16.78 -17.87
CA ASP A 375 -8.43 -15.70 -17.99
C ASP A 375 -8.02 -14.42 -17.23
N GLY A 376 -6.82 -14.39 -16.65
CA GLY A 376 -6.33 -13.28 -15.81
C GLY A 376 -6.34 -13.56 -14.31
N TYR A 377 -5.73 -12.67 -13.53
CA TYR A 377 -5.60 -12.83 -12.07
C TYR A 377 -6.93 -12.71 -11.34
N ILE A 378 -7.79 -11.76 -11.74
CA ILE A 378 -9.08 -11.52 -11.09
C ILE A 378 -9.96 -12.77 -11.17
N GLU A 379 -10.12 -13.32 -12.37
CA GLU A 379 -10.91 -14.51 -12.67
C GLU A 379 -10.34 -15.74 -11.94
N ALA A 380 -9.02 -15.88 -11.89
CA ALA A 380 -8.35 -16.95 -11.15
C ALA A 380 -8.76 -16.95 -9.67
N ILE A 381 -8.78 -15.79 -9.02
CA ILE A 381 -9.12 -15.68 -7.60
C ILE A 381 -10.63 -15.81 -7.36
N GLN A 382 -11.45 -15.08 -8.12
CA GLN A 382 -12.89 -15.03 -7.88
C GLN A 382 -13.60 -16.34 -8.23
N SER A 383 -13.27 -16.91 -9.39
CA SER A 383 -13.94 -18.10 -9.92
C SER A 383 -13.18 -19.39 -9.62
N GLY A 384 -11.85 -19.32 -9.47
CA GLY A 384 -11.02 -20.50 -9.23
C GLY A 384 -11.00 -20.98 -7.78
N LEU A 385 -11.42 -20.16 -6.83
CA LEU A 385 -11.55 -20.53 -5.41
C LEU A 385 -13.02 -20.72 -5.03
N SER A 386 -13.31 -21.82 -4.32
CA SER A 386 -14.61 -21.99 -3.65
C SER A 386 -14.73 -21.05 -2.44
N ASP A 387 -15.95 -20.85 -1.96
CA ASP A 387 -16.20 -20.08 -0.73
C ASP A 387 -15.44 -20.64 0.47
N ASP A 388 -15.37 -21.96 0.59
CA ASP A 388 -14.64 -22.64 1.65
C ASP A 388 -13.13 -22.43 1.52
N ALA A 389 -12.57 -22.55 0.31
CA ALA A 389 -11.14 -22.30 0.06
C ALA A 389 -10.78 -20.83 0.35
N ALA A 390 -11.60 -19.88 -0.08
CA ALA A 390 -11.41 -18.46 0.22
C ALA A 390 -11.47 -18.20 1.73
N ALA A 391 -12.40 -18.82 2.45
CA ALA A 391 -12.50 -18.70 3.90
C ALA A 391 -11.29 -19.31 4.64
N GLN A 392 -10.78 -20.45 4.16
CA GLN A 392 -9.55 -21.07 4.69
C GLN A 392 -8.33 -20.17 4.46
N GLY A 393 -8.14 -19.68 3.24
CA GLY A 393 -7.06 -18.75 2.92
C GLY A 393 -7.14 -17.46 3.75
N SER A 394 -8.36 -16.95 3.98
CA SER A 394 -8.59 -15.78 4.83
C SER A 394 -8.15 -16.03 6.27
N ARG A 395 -8.53 -17.17 6.86
CA ARG A 395 -8.09 -17.55 8.22
C ARG A 395 -6.59 -17.77 8.31
N TRP A 396 -5.96 -18.36 7.29
CA TRP A 396 -4.51 -18.47 7.20
C TRP A 396 -3.84 -17.09 7.21
N LEU A 397 -4.25 -16.16 6.35
CA LEU A 397 -3.69 -14.80 6.34
C LEU A 397 -3.95 -14.04 7.64
N GLN A 398 -5.14 -14.23 8.25
CA GLN A 398 -5.48 -13.62 9.53
C GLN A 398 -4.55 -14.13 10.65
N SER A 399 -4.17 -15.42 10.62
CA SER A 399 -3.23 -15.98 11.61
C SER A 399 -1.88 -15.26 11.62
N ILE A 400 -1.38 -14.81 10.45
CA ILE A 400 -0.13 -14.03 10.33
C ILE A 400 -0.31 -12.65 10.99
N VAL A 401 -1.46 -12.01 10.79
CA VAL A 401 -1.78 -10.71 11.42
C VAL A 401 -1.86 -10.84 12.94
N ASP A 402 -2.54 -11.88 13.42
CA ASP A 402 -2.73 -12.15 14.85
C ASP A 402 -1.42 -12.53 15.54
N GLU A 403 -0.59 -13.36 14.91
CA GLU A 403 0.75 -13.70 15.40
C GLU A 403 1.65 -12.45 15.44
N THR A 404 1.56 -11.57 14.44
CA THR A 404 2.31 -10.31 14.44
C THR A 404 1.95 -9.44 15.64
N LEU A 405 0.66 -9.33 15.96
CA LEU A 405 0.19 -8.52 17.09
C LEU A 405 0.55 -9.15 18.44
N THR A 406 0.28 -10.45 18.61
CA THR A 406 0.47 -11.16 19.88
C THR A 406 1.94 -11.44 20.17
N GLY A 407 2.68 -11.95 19.19
CA GLY A 407 4.10 -12.30 19.32
C GLY A 407 5.03 -11.10 19.46
N ALA A 408 4.63 -9.91 18.99
CA ALA A 408 5.37 -8.67 19.23
C ALA A 408 5.35 -8.24 20.71
N TRP A 409 4.32 -8.66 21.46
CA TRP A 409 4.12 -8.32 22.88
C TRP A 409 4.38 -9.46 23.86
N ALA A 410 4.36 -10.72 23.39
CA ALA A 410 5.04 -11.81 24.08
C ALA A 410 6.51 -11.44 24.27
#